data_AF-A0A7V4AB47-F1
#
_entry.id   AF-A0A7V4AB47-F1
#
_cell.length_a   1.000
_cell.length_b   1.000
_cell.length_c   1.000
_cell.angle_alpha   90.00
_cell.angle_beta   90.00
_cell.angle_gamma   90.00
#
_symmetry.space_group_name_H-M   'P 1'
#
loop_
_entity.id
_entity.type
_entity.pdbx_description
1 polymer ?
#
loop_
_entity_poly.entity_id
_entity_poly.type
_entity_poly.pdbx_seq_one_letter_code
_entity_poly.pdbx_strand_id
1 'polypeptide(L)'
;MKWRKSFIPTLKENPKEAEVKSFILLLRGGFIRQVASGIYTFLPLGWRVFKKISNIIREEMDRIGGQEFYYPALTPKELWEASGRWYSFGDDMFRLKDRKGRDFSLAPTHEEIISELVKNEIRSYKELPQIWYQIQVKFRDEPRPRGGLIRCREFAMKDSYSLDATWEGLDESYELHYEAYSRIFRRCGLIFKVVQASTGLMGGKESHEFMVESDSGEDTLVFCPKCSYSANIEIAEAYSLNESIEGKYKRKEKVFTPNVRTVKEVSEFLGVSEKEIIKSILFKINGKKVLVLIRGDCEINEVKLAKIFGRNAEIYSAQEILNEFNVSAGFIGPIGISVDEIIGDYSIKGIKNGVVGANEENYHIVGVTPDVDFKVKEYFDIRKVKEEDLCPKCKEKLLIKKAIEIGHIFKLGTRYSETMGVYYTDRKGELKPVIMGSYGIGLGRIMAASQELYADEDGMIWPPSIAPFIFHILPVEFKGKIKEESERIYKELSERNEEVLMDD
;
A
#
# COMPACT_ATOMS: atom_id res chain seq x y z
N MET A 1 35.73 1.34 -14.82
CA MET A 1 34.99 1.43 -16.08
C MET A 1 35.41 2.67 -16.85
N LYS A 2 35.51 2.59 -18.18
CA LYS A 2 35.82 3.72 -19.08
C LYS A 2 34.54 4.25 -19.73
N TRP A 3 34.30 5.56 -19.70
CA TRP A 3 33.06 6.17 -20.16
C TRP A 3 32.83 5.94 -21.65
N ARG A 4 33.85 6.10 -22.51
CA ARG A 4 33.75 5.84 -23.95
C ARG A 4 33.37 4.41 -24.34
N LYS A 5 33.49 3.46 -23.39
CA LYS A 5 33.09 2.05 -23.56
C LYS A 5 31.76 1.73 -22.87
N SER A 6 31.12 2.73 -22.27
CA SER A 6 29.90 2.59 -21.48
C SER A 6 28.71 3.14 -22.25
N PHE A 7 27.55 2.49 -22.10
CA PHE A 7 26.28 3.03 -22.59
C PHE A 7 25.60 3.81 -21.47
N ILE A 8 25.82 5.14 -21.45
CA ILE A 8 25.25 6.07 -20.47
C ILE A 8 24.58 7.23 -21.23
N PRO A 9 23.39 7.01 -21.79
CA PRO A 9 22.71 7.99 -22.63
C PRO A 9 22.07 9.08 -21.76
N THR A 10 22.84 10.09 -21.36
CA THR A 10 22.31 11.22 -20.58
C THR A 10 21.41 12.11 -21.45
N LEU A 11 20.44 12.77 -20.82
CA LEU A 11 19.54 13.71 -21.49
C LEU A 11 19.75 15.13 -20.94
N LYS A 12 19.87 16.09 -21.86
CA LYS A 12 20.03 17.51 -21.52
C LYS A 12 18.73 18.10 -20.94
N GLU A 13 17.59 17.73 -21.52
CA GLU A 13 16.27 18.24 -21.16
C GLU A 13 15.49 17.23 -20.33
N ASN A 14 14.55 17.72 -19.51
CA ASN A 14 13.62 16.85 -18.78
C ASN A 14 12.66 16.13 -19.76
N PRO A 15 12.48 14.81 -19.63
CA PRO A 15 11.44 14.09 -20.36
C PRO A 15 10.06 14.69 -20.03
N LYS A 16 9.23 14.91 -21.05
CA LYS A 16 7.92 15.57 -20.88
C LYS A 16 6.90 14.70 -20.16
N GLU A 17 7.08 13.39 -20.27
CA GLU A 17 6.23 12.36 -19.67
C GLU A 17 6.51 12.10 -18.18
N ALA A 18 7.56 12.70 -17.60
CA ALA A 18 7.98 12.45 -16.24
C ALA A 18 7.68 13.65 -15.33
N GLU A 19 6.75 13.47 -14.38
CA GLU A 19 6.36 14.50 -13.40
C GLU A 19 7.09 14.34 -12.05
N VAL A 20 7.48 13.11 -11.72
CA VAL A 20 8.10 12.78 -10.42
C VAL A 20 9.62 12.94 -10.49
N LYS A 21 10.21 13.58 -9.47
CA LYS A 21 11.64 13.93 -9.39
C LYS A 21 12.55 12.74 -9.68
N SER A 22 12.38 11.64 -8.96
CA SER A 22 13.16 10.41 -9.14
C SER A 22 13.03 9.84 -10.55
N PHE A 23 11.82 9.88 -11.14
CA PHE A 23 11.60 9.38 -12.49
C PHE A 23 12.31 10.24 -13.56
N ILE A 24 12.20 11.57 -13.45
CA ILE A 24 12.90 12.52 -14.31
C ILE A 24 14.41 12.23 -14.27
N LEU A 25 14.97 12.12 -13.07
CA LEU A 25 16.41 11.96 -12.87
C LEU A 25 16.93 10.60 -13.34
N LEU A 26 16.19 9.52 -13.09
CA LEU A 26 16.56 8.17 -13.55
C LEU A 26 16.54 8.07 -15.09
N LEU A 27 15.63 8.78 -15.77
CA LEU A 27 15.64 8.89 -17.22
C LEU A 27 16.81 9.75 -17.71
N ARG A 28 16.97 10.96 -17.15
CA ARG A 28 18.01 11.91 -17.55
C ARG A 28 19.43 11.40 -17.33
N GLY A 29 19.66 10.69 -16.24
CA GLY A 29 20.96 10.09 -15.94
C GLY A 29 21.24 8.80 -16.72
N GLY A 30 20.32 8.34 -17.58
CA GLY A 30 20.52 7.11 -18.35
C GLY A 30 20.49 5.83 -17.51
N PHE A 31 19.69 5.78 -16.43
CA PHE A 31 19.56 4.61 -15.57
C PHE A 31 18.45 3.67 -16.06
N ILE A 32 17.38 4.23 -16.60
CA ILE A 32 16.25 3.48 -17.14
C ILE A 32 15.75 4.07 -18.46
N ARG A 33 14.98 3.28 -19.21
CA ARG A 33 14.16 3.73 -20.35
C ARG A 33 12.79 3.10 -20.29
N GLN A 34 11.77 3.87 -20.66
CA GLN A 34 10.41 3.37 -20.74
C GLN A 34 10.22 2.58 -22.04
N VAL A 35 9.65 1.38 -21.92
CA VAL A 35 9.24 0.55 -23.07
C VAL A 35 7.75 0.70 -23.33
N ALA A 36 6.96 0.69 -22.26
CA ALA A 36 5.52 0.95 -22.26
C ALA A 36 5.11 1.57 -20.93
N SER A 37 3.83 1.97 -20.78
CA SER A 37 3.31 2.47 -19.50
C SER A 37 3.59 1.47 -18.38
N GLY A 38 4.32 1.88 -17.33
CA GLY A 38 4.69 1.03 -16.21
C GLY A 38 5.70 -0.10 -16.51
N ILE A 39 6.39 -0.09 -17.65
CA ILE A 39 7.35 -1.13 -18.05
C ILE A 39 8.66 -0.46 -18.48
N TYR A 40 9.77 -0.82 -17.83
CA TYR A 40 11.04 -0.13 -17.95
C TYR A 40 12.21 -1.08 -18.20
N THR A 41 13.11 -0.67 -19.09
CA THR A 41 14.43 -1.28 -19.24
C THR A 41 15.41 -0.63 -18.27
N PHE A 42 16.12 -1.45 -17.49
CA PHE A 42 17.26 -0.99 -16.70
C PHE A 42 18.51 -0.94 -17.60
N LEU A 43 19.09 0.25 -17.72
CA LEU A 43 20.35 0.49 -18.43
C LEU A 43 21.55 0.15 -17.52
N PRO A 44 22.80 0.09 -18.04
CA PRO A 44 23.95 -0.40 -17.27
C PRO A 44 24.14 0.25 -15.90
N LEU A 45 23.94 1.57 -15.75
CA LEU A 45 24.03 2.22 -14.44
C LEU A 45 22.90 1.79 -13.50
N GLY A 46 21.66 1.81 -13.98
CA GLY A 46 20.50 1.35 -13.21
C GLY A 46 20.62 -0.10 -12.78
N TRP A 47 21.10 -0.97 -13.67
CA TRP A 47 21.32 -2.38 -13.35
C TRP A 47 22.45 -2.61 -12.34
N ARG A 48 23.48 -1.76 -12.31
CA ARG A 48 24.52 -1.82 -11.27
C ARG A 48 23.95 -1.49 -9.89
N VAL A 49 23.16 -0.41 -9.78
CA VAL A 49 22.46 -0.05 -8.54
C VAL A 49 21.51 -1.17 -8.11
N PHE A 50 20.72 -1.69 -9.04
CA PHE A 50 19.79 -2.78 -8.80
C PHE A 50 20.48 -4.00 -8.18
N LYS A 51 21.62 -4.43 -8.74
CA LYS A 51 22.40 -5.57 -8.21
C LYS A 51 22.96 -5.31 -6.81
N LYS A 52 23.42 -4.10 -6.52
CA LYS A 52 23.89 -3.72 -5.17
C LYS A 52 22.78 -3.86 -4.14
N ILE A 53 21.59 -3.36 -4.46
CA ILE A 53 20.40 -3.50 -3.62
C ILE A 53 20.06 -4.99 -3.45
N SER A 54 20.01 -5.77 -4.55
CA SER A 54 19.74 -7.20 -4.48
C SER A 54 20.72 -7.94 -3.57
N ASN A 55 22.02 -7.60 -3.61
CA ASN A 55 23.03 -8.24 -2.80
C ASN A 55 22.89 -7.90 -1.31
N ILE A 56 22.62 -6.63 -0.97
CA ILE A 56 22.31 -6.23 0.42
C ILE A 56 21.11 -7.03 0.94
N ILE A 57 20.07 -7.18 0.12
CA ILE A 57 18.89 -7.96 0.48
C ILE A 57 19.26 -9.43 0.73
N ARG A 58 20.01 -10.07 -0.18
CA ARG A 58 20.45 -11.46 0.00
C ARG A 58 21.21 -11.67 1.29
N GLU A 59 22.23 -10.86 1.55
CA GLU A 59 23.06 -10.97 2.74
C GLU A 59 22.24 -10.89 4.05
N GLU A 60 21.24 -10.01 4.10
CA GLU A 60 20.39 -9.87 5.29
C GLU A 60 19.30 -10.95 5.40
N MET A 61 18.83 -11.51 4.29
CA MET A 61 17.91 -12.66 4.28
C MET A 61 18.66 -13.95 4.67
N ASP A 62 19.85 -14.18 4.13
CA ASP A 62 20.69 -15.33 4.47
C ASP A 62 21.09 -15.30 5.95
N ARG A 63 21.32 -14.10 6.51
CA ARG A 63 21.60 -13.88 7.94
C ARG A 63 20.49 -14.39 8.86
N ILE A 64 19.23 -14.40 8.41
CA ILE A 64 18.10 -14.94 9.19
C ILE A 64 17.78 -16.40 8.85
N GLY A 65 18.67 -17.09 8.12
CA GLY A 65 18.47 -18.46 7.68
C GLY A 65 17.56 -18.61 6.45
N GLY A 66 17.31 -17.50 5.74
CA GLY A 66 16.55 -17.50 4.49
C GLY A 66 17.26 -18.28 3.40
N GLN A 67 16.48 -19.03 2.61
CA GLN A 67 16.98 -19.79 1.46
C GLN A 67 16.44 -19.16 0.17
N GLU A 68 17.32 -18.81 -0.76
CA GLU A 68 16.92 -18.20 -2.04
C GLU A 68 16.45 -19.27 -3.04
N PHE A 69 15.23 -19.09 -3.56
CA PHE A 69 14.58 -19.88 -4.59
C PHE A 69 14.40 -19.03 -5.86
N TYR A 70 14.04 -19.70 -6.96
CA TYR A 70 13.62 -19.04 -8.19
C TYR A 70 12.33 -19.68 -8.70
N TYR A 71 11.20 -19.04 -8.42
CA TYR A 71 9.88 -19.58 -8.79
C TYR A 71 9.46 -19.10 -10.20
N PRO A 72 8.63 -19.88 -10.91
CA PRO A 72 8.13 -19.49 -12.22
C PRO A 72 7.26 -18.23 -12.14
N ALA A 73 7.38 -17.35 -13.13
CA ALA A 73 6.48 -16.20 -13.30
C ALA A 73 5.16 -16.60 -13.97
N LEU A 74 5.20 -17.60 -14.84
CA LEU A 74 4.02 -18.10 -15.56
C LEU A 74 3.40 -19.24 -14.75
N THR A 75 2.15 -19.05 -14.32
CA THR A 75 1.51 -19.91 -13.33
C THR A 75 0.17 -20.43 -13.82
N PRO A 76 -0.14 -21.72 -13.62
CA PRO A 76 -1.40 -22.30 -14.07
C PRO A 76 -2.58 -21.75 -13.24
N LYS A 77 -3.74 -21.59 -13.89
CA LYS A 77 -4.97 -21.08 -13.28
C LYS A 77 -5.38 -21.84 -12.01
N GLU A 78 -5.18 -23.16 -12.00
CA GLU A 78 -5.61 -24.07 -10.94
C GLU A 78 -5.03 -23.71 -9.56
N LEU A 79 -3.79 -23.19 -9.51
CA LEU A 79 -3.16 -22.74 -8.27
C LEU A 79 -3.93 -21.56 -7.63
N TRP A 80 -4.33 -20.61 -8.46
CA TRP A 80 -5.06 -19.41 -8.02
C TRP A 80 -6.53 -19.69 -7.74
N GLU A 81 -7.12 -20.68 -8.41
CA GLU A 81 -8.47 -21.15 -8.06
C GLU A 81 -8.49 -21.84 -6.71
N ALA A 82 -7.46 -22.63 -6.39
CA ALA A 82 -7.34 -23.29 -5.08
C ALA A 82 -7.34 -22.29 -3.91
N SER A 83 -6.74 -21.12 -4.07
CA SER A 83 -6.78 -20.04 -3.06
C SER A 83 -7.98 -19.10 -3.19
N GLY A 84 -8.79 -19.24 -4.25
CA GLY A 84 -9.87 -18.32 -4.63
C GLY A 84 -9.38 -16.96 -5.17
N ARG A 85 -8.07 -16.75 -5.32
CA ARG A 85 -7.48 -15.50 -5.80
C ARG A 85 -7.55 -15.34 -7.31
N TRP A 86 -7.83 -16.38 -8.08
CA TRP A 86 -8.10 -16.22 -9.51
C TRP A 86 -9.22 -15.21 -9.78
N TYR A 87 -10.25 -15.18 -8.93
CA TYR A 87 -11.39 -14.27 -9.07
C TYR A 87 -11.22 -13.00 -8.23
N SER A 88 -10.78 -13.13 -6.97
CA SER A 88 -10.70 -11.97 -6.06
C SER A 88 -9.57 -10.99 -6.36
N PHE A 89 -8.57 -11.35 -7.17
CA PHE A 89 -7.54 -10.41 -7.63
C PHE A 89 -8.06 -9.44 -8.72
N GLY A 90 -9.24 -9.69 -9.30
CA GLY A 90 -9.86 -8.78 -10.26
C GLY A 90 -9.03 -8.56 -11.52
N ASP A 91 -9.08 -7.34 -12.04
CA ASP A 91 -8.42 -6.94 -13.30
C ASP A 91 -6.92 -6.70 -13.14
N ASP A 92 -6.41 -6.59 -11.90
CA ASP A 92 -4.97 -6.39 -11.63
C ASP A 92 -4.12 -7.63 -11.98
N MET A 93 -4.74 -8.79 -12.22
CA MET A 93 -4.06 -10.02 -12.61
C MET A 93 -4.03 -10.17 -14.13
N PHE A 94 -2.82 -10.19 -14.70
CA PHE A 94 -2.62 -10.60 -16.08
C PHE A 94 -3.00 -12.06 -16.30
N ARG A 95 -3.99 -12.31 -17.16
CA ARG A 95 -4.43 -13.65 -17.57
C ARG A 95 -4.14 -13.87 -19.04
N LEU A 96 -3.65 -15.05 -19.38
CA LEU A 96 -3.35 -15.45 -20.76
C LEU A 96 -3.75 -16.90 -21.01
N LYS A 97 -3.90 -17.25 -22.29
CA LYS A 97 -4.12 -18.63 -22.73
C LYS A 97 -2.92 -19.14 -23.51
N ASP A 98 -2.52 -20.37 -23.26
CA ASP A 98 -1.53 -21.04 -24.10
C ASP A 98 -2.13 -21.46 -25.46
N ARG A 99 -1.29 -21.99 -26.36
CA ARG A 99 -1.72 -22.45 -27.69
C ARG A 99 -2.75 -23.59 -27.67
N LYS A 100 -2.94 -24.25 -26.53
CA LYS A 100 -3.92 -25.33 -26.31
C LYS A 100 -5.18 -24.82 -25.59
N GLY A 101 -5.27 -23.51 -25.34
CA GLY A 101 -6.41 -22.89 -24.67
C GLY A 101 -6.40 -22.99 -23.14
N ARG A 102 -5.30 -23.47 -22.54
CA ARG A 102 -5.17 -23.55 -21.07
C ARG A 102 -4.89 -22.17 -20.49
N ASP A 103 -5.55 -21.85 -19.39
CA ASP A 103 -5.44 -20.56 -18.72
C ASP A 103 -4.23 -20.49 -17.79
N PHE A 104 -3.51 -19.37 -17.86
CA PHE A 104 -2.35 -19.05 -17.04
C PHE A 104 -2.45 -17.61 -16.54
N SER A 105 -1.67 -17.31 -15.50
CA SER A 105 -1.44 -15.98 -14.98
C SER A 105 0.05 -15.64 -14.97
N LEU A 106 0.39 -14.38 -15.24
CA LEU A 106 1.68 -13.84 -14.88
C LEU A 106 1.63 -13.43 -13.41
N ALA A 107 2.45 -14.08 -12.58
CA ALA A 107 2.35 -14.02 -11.14
C ALA A 107 2.51 -12.58 -10.58
N PRO A 108 1.48 -12.02 -9.91
CA PRO A 108 1.62 -10.79 -9.14
C PRO A 108 2.33 -10.97 -7.79
N THR A 109 2.41 -12.23 -7.33
CA THR A 109 2.98 -12.72 -6.06
C THR A 109 2.98 -14.27 -6.08
N HIS A 110 3.49 -14.93 -5.04
CA HIS A 110 3.80 -16.38 -5.08
C HIS A 110 3.30 -17.18 -3.87
N GLU A 111 2.33 -16.69 -3.07
CA GLU A 111 1.79 -17.47 -1.95
C GLU A 111 1.30 -18.86 -2.38
N GLU A 112 0.61 -18.96 -3.52
CA GLU A 112 0.02 -20.21 -4.03
C GLU A 112 1.06 -21.23 -4.46
N ILE A 113 2.11 -20.80 -5.17
CA ILE A 113 3.19 -21.71 -5.63
C ILE A 113 3.90 -22.31 -4.42
N ILE A 114 4.15 -21.50 -3.40
CA ILE A 114 4.85 -21.95 -2.21
C ILE A 114 3.96 -22.88 -1.40
N SER A 115 2.69 -22.55 -1.25
CA SER A 115 1.71 -23.44 -0.62
C SER A 115 1.67 -24.81 -1.29
N GLU A 116 1.68 -24.86 -2.63
CA GLU A 116 1.73 -26.11 -3.39
C GLU A 116 3.06 -26.87 -3.19
N LEU A 117 4.19 -26.17 -3.17
CA LEU A 117 5.49 -26.79 -2.90
C LEU A 117 5.54 -27.42 -1.50
N VAL A 118 5.11 -26.67 -0.49
CA VAL A 118 5.07 -27.13 0.91
C VAL A 118 4.15 -28.34 1.05
N LYS A 119 2.98 -28.30 0.41
CA LYS A 119 2.03 -29.41 0.40
C LYS A 119 2.64 -30.69 -0.16
N ASN A 120 3.62 -30.61 -1.06
CA ASN A 120 4.23 -31.78 -1.68
C ASN A 120 5.47 -32.27 -0.91
N GLU A 121 6.24 -31.36 -0.33
CA GLU A 121 7.56 -31.66 0.25
C GLU A 121 7.58 -31.73 1.79
N ILE A 122 6.75 -30.95 2.50
CA ILE A 122 6.77 -30.91 3.97
C ILE A 122 5.69 -31.85 4.54
N ARG A 123 6.08 -32.73 5.47
CA ARG A 123 5.18 -33.72 6.07
C ARG A 123 5.16 -33.69 7.59
N SER A 124 6.23 -33.21 8.24
CA SER A 124 6.41 -33.29 9.68
C SER A 124 6.80 -31.94 10.29
N TYR A 125 6.39 -31.72 11.54
CA TYR A 125 6.82 -30.55 12.32
C TYR A 125 8.34 -30.42 12.45
N LYS A 126 9.10 -31.50 12.27
CA LYS A 126 10.58 -31.50 12.35
C LYS A 126 11.25 -30.73 11.21
N GLU A 127 10.52 -30.50 10.12
CA GLU A 127 10.98 -29.78 8.94
C GLU A 127 10.69 -28.28 9.06
N LEU A 128 9.99 -27.85 10.12
CA LEU A 128 9.61 -26.47 10.40
C LEU A 128 10.40 -25.93 11.61
N PRO A 129 10.71 -24.61 11.64
CA PRO A 129 10.32 -23.59 10.68
C PRO A 129 11.21 -23.56 9.42
N GLN A 130 10.69 -22.94 8.35
CA GLN A 130 11.45 -22.63 7.13
C GLN A 130 11.26 -21.16 6.74
N ILE A 131 12.29 -20.55 6.17
CA ILE A 131 12.23 -19.21 5.57
C ILE A 131 12.73 -19.32 4.14
N TRP A 132 11.85 -19.14 3.17
CA TRP A 132 12.19 -19.17 1.74
C TRP A 132 11.97 -17.79 1.14
N TYR A 133 12.80 -17.39 0.18
CA TYR A 133 12.65 -16.12 -0.51
C TYR A 133 13.10 -16.21 -1.96
N GLN A 134 12.73 -15.24 -2.79
CA GLN A 134 13.27 -15.08 -4.14
C GLN A 134 13.44 -13.60 -4.45
N ILE A 135 14.27 -13.27 -5.44
CA ILE A 135 14.27 -11.95 -6.09
C ILE A 135 13.85 -12.16 -7.55
N GLN A 136 12.61 -11.80 -7.89
CA GLN A 136 12.00 -12.21 -9.15
C GLN A 136 10.99 -11.17 -9.68
N VAL A 137 10.76 -11.18 -11.00
CA VAL A 137 9.85 -10.25 -11.70
C VAL A 137 8.38 -10.59 -11.51
N LYS A 138 7.64 -9.63 -10.96
CA LYS A 138 6.19 -9.65 -10.75
C LYS A 138 5.46 -8.86 -11.81
N PHE A 139 4.20 -9.24 -12.03
CA PHE A 139 3.32 -8.62 -12.99
C PHE A 139 2.00 -8.22 -12.34
N ARG A 140 1.63 -6.94 -12.42
CA ARG A 140 0.33 -6.43 -11.96
C ARG A 140 -0.21 -5.50 -13.04
N ASP A 141 -1.42 -5.70 -13.54
CA ASP A 141 -1.99 -4.83 -14.59
C ASP A 141 -2.56 -3.55 -13.98
N GLU A 142 -1.64 -2.79 -13.37
CA GLU A 142 -1.94 -1.55 -12.69
C GLU A 142 -2.67 -0.57 -13.63
N PRO A 143 -3.92 -0.14 -13.32
CA PRO A 143 -4.71 0.71 -14.20
C PRO A 143 -4.05 2.07 -14.45
N ARG A 144 -3.26 2.59 -13.50
CA ARG A 144 -2.57 3.87 -13.63
C ARG A 144 -1.13 3.79 -13.12
N PRO A 145 -0.18 3.24 -13.90
CA PRO A 145 1.23 3.23 -13.53
C PRO A 145 1.75 4.66 -13.46
N ARG A 146 2.39 5.04 -12.35
CA ARG A 146 2.84 6.40 -12.07
C ARG A 146 4.17 6.42 -11.31
N GLY A 147 4.89 7.54 -11.43
CA GLY A 147 6.12 7.76 -10.66
C GLY A 147 7.31 6.90 -11.06
N GLY A 148 7.40 6.48 -12.33
CA GLY A 148 8.53 5.69 -12.80
C GLY A 148 8.57 4.31 -12.15
N LEU A 149 9.63 4.04 -11.37
CA LEU A 149 9.83 2.77 -10.67
C LEU A 149 9.03 2.64 -9.36
N ILE A 150 8.24 3.65 -8.98
CA ILE A 150 7.41 3.62 -7.77
C ILE A 150 6.21 2.68 -7.97
N ARG A 151 5.51 2.80 -9.10
CA ARG A 151 4.32 2.01 -9.44
C ARG A 151 4.36 1.54 -10.89
N CYS A 152 4.64 0.25 -11.07
CA CYS A 152 4.88 -0.39 -12.35
C CYS A 152 3.90 -1.53 -12.62
N ARG A 153 3.82 -1.95 -13.88
CA ARG A 153 3.14 -3.20 -14.27
C ARG A 153 4.06 -4.41 -14.26
N GLU A 154 5.33 -4.19 -14.61
CA GLU A 154 6.39 -5.18 -14.50
C GLU A 154 7.46 -4.64 -13.56
N PHE A 155 7.77 -5.37 -12.50
CA PHE A 155 8.78 -4.94 -11.51
C PHE A 155 9.40 -6.13 -10.79
N ALA A 156 10.65 -5.97 -10.36
CA ALA A 156 11.29 -6.97 -9.52
C ALA A 156 10.96 -6.74 -8.04
N MET A 157 10.58 -7.82 -7.38
CA MET A 157 10.29 -7.85 -5.96
C MET A 157 11.12 -8.96 -5.33
N LYS A 158 11.67 -8.67 -4.15
CA LYS A 158 11.99 -9.75 -3.22
C LYS A 158 10.70 -10.11 -2.52
N ASP A 159 10.30 -11.37 -2.56
CA ASP A 159 9.18 -11.91 -1.80
C ASP A 159 9.69 -13.11 -1.01
N SER A 160 9.33 -13.17 0.27
CA SER A 160 9.75 -14.18 1.22
C SER A 160 8.56 -14.69 2.01
N TYR A 161 8.65 -15.95 2.46
CA TYR A 161 7.57 -16.68 3.09
C TYR A 161 8.16 -17.51 4.21
N SER A 162 7.63 -17.33 5.43
CA SER A 162 7.94 -18.20 6.56
C SER A 162 6.89 -19.27 6.68
N LEU A 163 7.31 -20.46 7.07
CA LEU A 163 6.49 -21.64 7.24
C LEU A 163 6.74 -22.14 8.66
N ASP A 164 5.73 -22.01 9.51
CA ASP A 164 5.86 -22.17 10.95
C ASP A 164 4.87 -23.24 11.45
N ALA A 165 5.29 -24.01 12.46
CA ALA A 165 4.44 -25.02 13.10
C ALA A 165 3.55 -24.44 14.19
N THR A 166 3.88 -23.27 14.74
CA THR A 166 3.12 -22.63 15.82
C THR A 166 2.94 -21.14 15.55
N TRP A 167 1.97 -20.52 16.22
CA TRP A 167 1.73 -19.08 16.11
C TRP A 167 2.90 -18.29 16.70
N GLU A 168 3.51 -18.80 17.76
CA GLU A 168 4.72 -18.23 18.35
C GLU A 168 5.90 -18.30 17.37
N GLY A 169 6.02 -19.39 16.60
CA GLY A 169 7.03 -19.49 15.53
C GLY A 169 6.81 -18.44 14.43
N LEU A 170 5.56 -18.18 14.05
CA LEU A 170 5.23 -17.08 13.14
C LEU A 170 5.61 -15.72 13.73
N ASP A 171 5.39 -15.49 15.03
CA ASP A 171 5.80 -14.25 15.68
C ASP A 171 7.32 -14.07 15.66
N GLU A 172 8.09 -15.14 15.92
CA GLU A 172 9.56 -15.13 15.80
C GLU A 172 10.01 -14.86 14.36
N SER A 173 9.46 -15.59 13.39
CA SER A 173 9.73 -15.38 11.96
C SER A 173 9.42 -13.96 11.52
N TYR A 174 8.30 -13.39 11.98
CA TYR A 174 7.89 -12.02 11.65
C TYR A 174 8.88 -10.99 12.20
N GLU A 175 9.34 -11.16 13.44
CA GLU A 175 10.34 -10.27 14.07
C GLU A 175 11.70 -10.35 13.37
N LEU A 176 12.13 -11.56 12.97
CA LEU A 176 13.35 -11.74 12.18
C LEU A 176 13.29 -10.95 10.87
N HIS A 177 12.15 -10.97 10.18
CA HIS A 177 11.94 -10.21 8.94
C HIS A 177 11.87 -8.71 9.22
N TYR A 178 11.19 -8.27 10.27
CA TYR A 178 11.12 -6.86 10.66
C TYR A 178 12.52 -6.26 10.85
N GLU A 179 13.38 -6.96 11.58
CA GLU A 179 14.75 -6.53 11.84
C GLU A 179 15.65 -6.65 10.61
N ALA A 180 15.49 -7.71 9.80
CA ALA A 180 16.21 -7.84 8.52
C ALA A 180 15.88 -6.69 7.57
N TYR A 181 14.61 -6.33 7.43
CA TYR A 181 14.16 -5.22 6.57
C TYR A 181 14.71 -3.90 7.07
N SER A 182 14.66 -3.69 8.39
CA SER A 182 15.24 -2.51 9.01
C SER A 182 16.74 -2.39 8.71
N ARG A 183 17.50 -3.49 8.76
CA ARG A 183 18.92 -3.51 8.37
C ARG A 183 19.10 -3.26 6.88
N ILE A 184 18.33 -3.91 6.01
CA ILE A 184 18.39 -3.72 4.55
C ILE A 184 18.22 -2.24 4.20
N PHE A 185 17.17 -1.59 4.69
CA PHE A 185 16.88 -0.20 4.33
C PHE A 185 17.91 0.77 4.91
N ARG A 186 18.40 0.55 6.15
CA ARG A 186 19.53 1.32 6.70
C ARG A 186 20.81 1.13 5.89
N ARG A 187 21.12 -0.09 5.45
CA ARG A 187 22.30 -0.41 4.61
C ARG A 187 22.18 0.17 3.21
N CYS A 188 20.99 0.23 2.64
CA CYS A 188 20.69 0.99 1.42
C CYS A 188 20.77 2.51 1.63
N GLY A 189 20.98 2.96 2.87
CA GLY A 189 21.10 4.36 3.24
C GLY A 189 19.79 5.12 3.16
N LEU A 190 18.65 4.48 3.39
CA LEU A 190 17.33 5.13 3.38
C LEU A 190 16.92 5.62 4.79
N ILE A 191 16.19 6.74 4.82
CA ILE A 191 15.46 7.20 5.99
C ILE A 191 14.01 6.74 5.83
N PHE A 192 13.53 5.89 6.75
CA PHE A 192 12.19 5.30 6.67
C PHE A 192 11.50 5.27 8.04
N LYS A 193 10.18 5.09 8.02
CA LYS A 193 9.34 4.82 9.17
C LYS A 193 8.65 3.47 8.99
N VAL A 194 8.38 2.79 10.09
CA VAL A 194 7.57 1.57 10.08
C VAL A 194 6.20 1.89 10.66
N VAL A 195 5.15 1.56 9.95
CA VAL A 195 3.77 1.90 10.32
C VAL A 195 2.91 0.65 10.35
N GLN A 196 1.91 0.64 11.22
CA GLN A 196 0.89 -0.40 11.18
C GLN A 196 0.05 -0.23 9.90
N ALA A 197 -0.35 -1.35 9.31
CA ALA A 197 -1.03 -1.38 8.02
C ALA A 197 -2.20 -2.37 7.96
N SER A 198 -3.03 -2.21 6.93
CA SER A 198 -4.11 -3.14 6.60
C SER A 198 -3.55 -4.45 6.06
N THR A 199 -4.13 -5.59 6.46
CA THR A 199 -3.78 -6.89 5.87
C THR A 199 -4.38 -7.10 4.47
N GLY A 200 -5.21 -6.15 4.01
CA GLY A 200 -5.68 -6.04 2.63
C GLY A 200 -6.23 -7.34 2.05
N LEU A 201 -6.00 -7.57 0.74
CA LEU A 201 -6.36 -8.80 0.04
C LEU A 201 -5.46 -10.00 0.38
N MET A 202 -4.32 -9.79 1.05
CA MET A 202 -3.42 -10.86 1.50
C MET A 202 -3.99 -11.62 2.70
N GLY A 203 -4.87 -10.97 3.48
CA GLY A 203 -5.47 -11.58 4.67
C GLY A 203 -4.45 -11.76 5.80
N GLY A 204 -4.89 -12.26 6.94
CA GLY A 204 -4.04 -12.38 8.13
C GLY A 204 -4.43 -11.42 9.26
N LYS A 205 -3.66 -11.46 10.35
CA LYS A 205 -3.98 -10.75 11.61
C LYS A 205 -3.23 -9.45 11.83
N GLU A 206 -2.01 -9.34 11.32
CA GLU A 206 -1.10 -8.21 11.60
C GLU A 206 -0.22 -7.92 10.38
N SER A 207 0.06 -6.65 10.12
CA SER A 207 1.01 -6.23 9.08
C SER A 207 1.68 -4.90 9.40
N HIS A 208 2.93 -4.75 8.93
CA HIS A 208 3.71 -3.51 9.00
C HIS A 208 4.22 -3.12 7.62
N GLU A 209 4.11 -1.83 7.30
CA GLU A 209 4.65 -1.21 6.09
C GLU A 209 5.89 -0.38 6.43
N PHE A 210 6.90 -0.49 5.58
CA PHE A 210 8.13 0.29 5.63
C PHE A 210 8.03 1.42 4.62
N MET A 211 8.12 2.65 5.09
CA MET A 211 7.66 3.82 4.36
C MET A 211 8.72 4.92 4.31
N VAL A 212 8.92 5.50 3.14
CA VAL A 212 9.79 6.67 2.92
C VAL A 212 8.92 7.88 2.68
N GLU A 213 9.03 8.92 3.51
CA GLU A 213 8.27 10.17 3.33
C GLU A 213 8.65 10.82 1.99
N SER A 214 7.66 11.04 1.13
CA SER A 214 7.81 11.74 -0.14
C SER A 214 6.44 12.18 -0.67
N ASP A 215 6.36 13.39 -1.22
CA ASP A 215 5.16 13.91 -1.87
C ASP A 215 4.76 13.14 -3.14
N SER A 216 5.70 12.39 -3.73
CA SER A 216 5.45 11.47 -4.83
C SER A 216 4.89 10.12 -4.40
N GLY A 217 4.78 9.90 -3.08
CA GLY A 217 4.13 8.74 -2.50
C GLY A 217 2.63 8.72 -2.74
N GLU A 218 2.07 7.51 -2.83
CA GLU A 218 0.63 7.31 -2.98
C GLU A 218 -0.04 6.95 -1.66
N ASP A 219 0.71 6.32 -0.76
CA ASP A 219 0.26 6.05 0.59
C ASP A 219 0.23 7.31 1.42
N THR A 220 -0.78 7.38 2.28
CA THR A 220 -0.96 8.48 3.20
C THR A 220 -0.76 7.97 4.61
N LEU A 221 0.27 8.48 5.28
CA LEU A 221 0.63 8.14 6.64
C LEU A 221 0.05 9.15 7.61
N VAL A 222 -0.46 8.62 8.71
CA VAL A 222 -0.86 9.39 9.88
C VAL A 222 0.16 9.12 10.97
N PHE A 223 0.77 10.16 11.53
CA PHE A 223 1.67 10.00 12.68
C PHE A 223 1.53 11.11 13.71
N CYS A 224 1.86 10.77 14.95
CA CYS A 224 1.93 11.72 16.04
C CYS A 224 3.34 12.29 16.15
N PRO A 225 3.53 13.62 16.20
CA PRO A 225 4.85 14.22 16.36
C PRO A 225 5.43 14.02 17.79
N LYS A 226 4.59 13.66 18.76
CA LYS A 226 4.96 13.57 20.19
C LYS A 226 5.18 12.15 20.70
N CYS A 227 4.58 11.14 20.09
CA CYS A 227 4.69 9.75 20.52
C CYS A 227 4.85 8.79 19.33
N SER A 228 5.08 7.50 19.61
CA SER A 228 5.33 6.47 18.60
C SER A 228 4.10 6.03 17.79
N TYR A 229 3.02 6.80 17.78
CA TYR A 229 1.84 6.44 16.99
C TYR A 229 2.07 6.77 15.51
N SER A 230 2.01 5.74 14.67
CA SER A 230 2.04 5.89 13.21
C SER A 230 1.31 4.74 12.51
N ALA A 231 0.46 5.06 11.56
CA ALA A 231 -0.38 4.11 10.84
C ALA A 231 -0.65 4.59 9.41
N ASN A 232 -0.92 3.66 8.50
CA ASN A 232 -1.52 3.98 7.22
C ASN A 232 -2.93 4.56 7.43
N ILE A 233 -3.35 5.57 6.66
CA ILE A 233 -4.67 6.21 6.78
C ILE A 233 -5.83 5.20 6.71
N GLU A 234 -5.63 4.08 6.03
CA GLU A 234 -6.60 2.99 5.93
C GLU A 234 -6.97 2.38 7.28
N ILE A 235 -6.04 2.36 8.23
CA ILE A 235 -6.26 1.80 9.57
C ILE A 235 -6.04 2.81 10.70
N ALA A 236 -5.66 4.05 10.37
CA ALA A 236 -5.38 5.07 11.36
C ALA A 236 -6.63 5.37 12.21
N GLU A 237 -6.44 5.45 13.52
CA GLU A 237 -7.44 5.77 14.52
C GLU A 237 -7.21 7.20 14.99
N ALA A 238 -8.31 7.90 15.29
CA ALA A 238 -8.27 9.21 15.92
C ALA A 238 -8.97 9.14 17.27
N TYR A 239 -8.48 9.91 18.24
CA TYR A 239 -9.20 10.11 19.48
C TYR A 239 -10.52 10.84 19.20
N SER A 240 -11.63 10.14 19.40
CA SER A 240 -12.96 10.74 19.24
C SER A 240 -13.26 11.65 20.43
N LEU A 241 -13.13 12.96 20.23
CA LEU A 241 -13.87 13.90 21.05
C LEU A 241 -15.34 13.72 20.65
N ASN A 242 -16.19 13.29 21.58
CA ASN A 242 -17.65 13.45 21.45
C ASN A 242 -17.95 14.96 21.55
N GLU A 243 -17.46 15.72 20.57
CA GLU A 243 -17.64 17.17 20.45
C GLU A 243 -19.15 17.42 20.44
N SER A 244 -19.63 18.18 21.42
CA SER A 244 -21.03 18.57 21.46
C SER A 244 -21.26 19.59 20.37
N ILE A 245 -21.85 19.15 19.25
CA ILE A 245 -22.18 20.01 18.11
C ILE A 245 -23.65 20.37 18.24
N GLU A 246 -23.91 21.66 18.40
CA GLU A 246 -25.26 22.16 18.67
C GLU A 246 -25.76 22.90 17.43
N GLY A 247 -26.69 22.27 16.71
CA GLY A 247 -27.16 22.77 15.42
C GLY A 247 -27.98 24.05 15.50
N LYS A 248 -28.00 24.81 14.41
CA LYS A 248 -28.69 26.10 14.27
C LYS A 248 -30.20 26.00 14.50
N TYR A 249 -30.84 24.98 13.92
CA TYR A 249 -32.29 24.83 13.93
C TYR A 249 -32.75 24.02 15.14
N LYS A 250 -33.34 24.68 16.14
CA LYS A 250 -33.74 24.02 17.41
C LYS A 250 -35.00 23.17 17.32
N ARG A 251 -35.76 23.31 16.23
CA ARG A 251 -37.00 22.59 16.01
C ARG A 251 -36.82 21.67 14.82
N LYS A 252 -37.28 20.42 14.98
CA LYS A 252 -37.36 19.47 13.88
C LYS A 252 -38.37 19.94 12.84
N GLU A 253 -37.90 20.24 11.64
CA GLU A 253 -38.74 20.67 10.52
C GLU A 253 -38.18 20.18 9.18
N LYS A 254 -39.09 19.95 8.23
CA LYS A 254 -38.75 19.60 6.85
C LYS A 254 -38.57 20.89 6.05
N VAL A 255 -37.44 21.05 5.40
CA VAL A 255 -37.05 22.25 4.66
C VAL A 255 -36.89 21.93 3.19
N PHE A 256 -37.48 22.76 2.32
CA PHE A 256 -37.32 22.65 0.88
C PHE A 256 -35.96 23.16 0.43
N THR A 257 -35.21 22.31 -0.25
CA THR A 257 -33.80 22.44 -0.65
C THR A 257 -33.65 22.01 -2.12
N PRO A 258 -34.13 22.82 -3.07
CA PRO A 258 -34.21 22.44 -4.49
C PRO A 258 -32.84 22.28 -5.14
N ASN A 259 -32.57 21.10 -5.70
CA ASN A 259 -31.32 20.73 -6.37
C ASN A 259 -30.05 20.83 -5.48
N VAL A 260 -30.21 20.81 -4.16
CA VAL A 260 -29.10 20.87 -3.19
C VAL A 260 -28.78 19.44 -2.74
N ARG A 261 -27.63 18.88 -3.11
CA ARG A 261 -27.35 17.44 -2.95
C ARG A 261 -26.09 17.13 -2.14
N THR A 262 -25.06 17.95 -2.27
CA THR A 262 -23.78 17.72 -1.58
C THR A 262 -23.80 18.40 -0.21
N VAL A 263 -22.98 17.90 0.73
CA VAL A 263 -22.85 18.51 2.07
C VAL A 263 -22.52 20.00 1.98
N LYS A 264 -21.63 20.37 1.05
CA LYS A 264 -21.23 21.75 0.84
C LYS A 264 -22.40 22.62 0.38
N GLU A 265 -23.18 22.15 -0.60
CA GLU A 265 -24.38 22.86 -1.06
C GLU A 265 -25.42 22.99 0.06
N VAL A 266 -25.64 21.93 0.85
CA VAL A 266 -26.60 21.96 1.98
C VAL A 266 -26.15 22.93 3.07
N SER A 267 -24.85 22.92 3.38
CA SER A 267 -24.22 23.82 4.34
C SER A 267 -24.40 25.29 3.93
N GLU A 268 -24.10 25.59 2.66
CA GLU A 268 -24.23 26.94 2.09
C GLU A 268 -25.70 27.39 2.03
N PHE A 269 -26.61 26.52 1.58
CA PHE A 269 -28.02 26.85 1.43
C PHE A 269 -28.72 27.11 2.77
N LEU A 270 -28.47 26.26 3.78
CA LEU A 270 -29.08 26.40 5.11
C LEU A 270 -28.31 27.34 6.04
N GLY A 271 -27.09 27.74 5.66
CA GLY A 271 -26.18 28.53 6.48
C GLY A 271 -25.87 27.84 7.79
N VAL A 272 -25.45 26.57 7.73
CA VAL A 272 -25.04 25.70 8.85
C VAL A 272 -23.62 25.20 8.60
N SER A 273 -22.89 24.79 9.63
CA SER A 273 -21.60 24.14 9.46
C SER A 273 -21.76 22.74 8.85
N GLU A 274 -20.79 22.29 8.03
CA GLU A 274 -20.73 20.90 7.57
C GLU A 274 -20.71 19.88 8.74
N LYS A 275 -20.22 20.29 9.92
CA LYS A 275 -20.24 19.48 11.14
C LYS A 275 -21.67 19.19 11.66
N GLU A 276 -22.64 20.03 11.34
CA GLU A 276 -24.05 19.86 11.74
C GLU A 276 -24.80 18.87 10.84
N ILE A 277 -24.26 18.58 9.66
CA ILE A 277 -24.88 17.69 8.67
C ILE A 277 -24.49 16.24 8.97
N ILE A 278 -25.45 15.33 8.86
CA ILE A 278 -25.25 13.88 8.98
C ILE A 278 -25.42 13.29 7.58
N LYS A 279 -24.31 12.89 6.97
CA LYS A 279 -24.29 12.16 5.70
C LYS A 279 -24.86 10.77 5.89
N SER A 280 -25.66 10.35 4.93
CA SER A 280 -26.30 9.03 4.91
C SER A 280 -25.87 8.31 3.64
N ILE A 281 -25.18 7.17 3.78
CA ILE A 281 -24.64 6.40 2.67
C ILE A 281 -25.18 4.97 2.76
N LEU A 282 -25.78 4.48 1.68
CA LEU A 282 -26.37 3.14 1.62
C LEU A 282 -25.32 2.12 1.19
N PHE A 283 -25.25 1.02 1.95
CA PHE A 283 -24.41 -0.13 1.65
C PHE A 283 -25.24 -1.42 1.58
N LYS A 284 -24.82 -2.34 0.71
CA LYS A 284 -25.18 -3.75 0.77
C LYS A 284 -24.12 -4.46 1.59
N ILE A 285 -24.50 -4.97 2.75
CA ILE A 285 -23.59 -5.67 3.66
C ILE A 285 -24.15 -7.05 3.95
N ASN A 286 -23.46 -8.10 3.49
CA ASN A 286 -23.89 -9.50 3.69
C ASN A 286 -25.36 -9.74 3.26
N GLY A 287 -25.77 -9.14 2.14
CA GLY A 287 -27.13 -9.24 1.59
C GLY A 287 -28.19 -8.36 2.28
N LYS A 288 -27.81 -7.55 3.29
CA LYS A 288 -28.68 -6.59 3.96
C LYS A 288 -28.47 -5.17 3.46
N LYS A 289 -29.51 -4.35 3.49
CA LYS A 289 -29.49 -2.90 3.25
C LYS A 289 -29.12 -2.19 4.54
N VAL A 290 -27.95 -1.59 4.59
CA VAL A 290 -27.44 -0.90 5.76
C VAL A 290 -27.25 0.58 5.45
N LEU A 291 -27.88 1.45 6.24
CA LEU A 291 -27.63 2.89 6.17
C LEU A 291 -26.48 3.24 7.11
N VAL A 292 -25.41 3.78 6.55
CA VAL A 292 -24.21 4.19 7.26
C VAL A 292 -24.21 5.70 7.42
N LEU A 293 -24.19 6.16 8.66
CA LEU A 293 -24.26 7.58 9.02
C LEU A 293 -22.90 8.11 9.46
N ILE A 294 -22.51 9.27 8.94
CA ILE A 294 -21.23 9.91 9.27
C ILE A 294 -21.39 11.44 9.27
N ARG A 295 -20.56 12.17 10.04
CA ARG A 295 -20.61 13.63 10.05
C ARG A 295 -20.26 14.21 8.67
N GLY A 296 -20.88 15.35 8.32
CA GLY A 296 -20.86 15.94 6.99
C GLY A 296 -19.46 16.26 6.47
N ASP A 297 -18.58 16.71 7.35
CA ASP A 297 -17.20 17.01 7.01
C ASP A 297 -16.35 15.72 6.84
N CYS A 298 -16.74 14.57 7.40
CA CYS A 298 -15.91 13.35 7.46
C CYS A 298 -16.13 12.40 6.28
N GLU A 299 -15.11 11.71 5.80
CA GLU A 299 -15.24 10.68 4.75
C GLU A 299 -15.27 9.27 5.34
N ILE A 300 -16.03 8.37 4.72
CA ILE A 300 -16.02 6.94 5.08
C ILE A 300 -14.66 6.33 4.71
N ASN A 301 -14.16 5.50 5.61
CA ASN A 301 -13.06 4.59 5.38
C ASN A 301 -13.62 3.19 5.10
N GLU A 302 -13.62 2.81 3.83
CA GLU A 302 -14.12 1.52 3.36
C GLU A 302 -13.33 0.33 3.93
N VAL A 303 -12.03 0.50 4.18
CA VAL A 303 -11.18 -0.55 4.77
C VAL A 303 -11.61 -0.86 6.19
N LYS A 304 -11.89 0.17 7.01
CA LYS A 304 -12.44 -0.01 8.35
C LYS A 304 -13.81 -0.67 8.32
N LEU A 305 -14.68 -0.25 7.39
CA LEU A 305 -16.00 -0.84 7.24
C LEU A 305 -15.93 -2.34 6.87
N ALA A 306 -15.07 -2.69 5.91
CA ALA A 306 -14.84 -4.06 5.48
C ALA A 306 -14.22 -4.94 6.59
N LYS A 307 -13.40 -4.35 7.47
CA LYS A 307 -12.86 -5.06 8.65
C LYS A 307 -13.95 -5.42 9.65
N ILE A 308 -14.94 -4.55 9.84
CA ILE A 308 -16.04 -4.76 10.80
C ILE A 308 -17.06 -5.75 10.25
N PHE A 309 -17.48 -5.59 8.99
CA PHE A 309 -18.61 -6.32 8.43
C PHE A 309 -18.24 -7.42 7.43
N GLY A 310 -16.95 -7.57 7.12
CA GLY A 310 -16.46 -8.47 6.08
C GLY A 310 -16.36 -7.77 4.71
N ARG A 311 -15.66 -8.40 3.76
CA ARG A 311 -15.35 -7.82 2.43
C ARG A 311 -16.56 -7.71 1.48
N ASN A 312 -17.78 -8.01 1.93
CA ASN A 312 -19.01 -7.93 1.14
C ASN A 312 -19.78 -6.64 1.42
N ALA A 313 -19.06 -5.52 1.57
CA ALA A 313 -19.65 -4.20 1.76
C ALA A 313 -19.56 -3.44 0.42
N GLU A 314 -20.69 -3.36 -0.29
CA GLU A 314 -20.77 -2.65 -1.57
C GLU A 314 -21.60 -1.38 -1.40
N ILE A 315 -21.10 -0.25 -1.92
CA ILE A 315 -21.85 1.00 -1.92
C ILE A 315 -22.97 0.89 -2.96
N TYR A 316 -24.17 1.34 -2.58
CA TYR A 316 -25.26 1.51 -3.53
C TYR A 316 -24.93 2.59 -4.57
N SER A 317 -25.08 2.27 -5.85
CA SER A 317 -25.01 3.26 -6.92
C SER A 317 -26.21 4.21 -6.87
N ALA A 318 -26.04 5.42 -7.41
CA ALA A 318 -27.13 6.41 -7.48
C ALA A 318 -28.38 5.86 -8.20
N GLN A 319 -28.20 5.01 -9.21
CA GLN A 319 -29.32 4.40 -9.93
C GLN A 319 -30.06 3.36 -9.09
N GLU A 320 -29.35 2.56 -8.30
CA GLU A 320 -29.97 1.58 -7.40
C GLU A 320 -30.76 2.27 -6.28
N ILE A 321 -30.22 3.36 -5.74
CA ILE A 321 -30.93 4.18 -4.74
C ILE A 321 -32.22 4.73 -5.33
N LEU A 322 -32.16 5.30 -6.53
CA LEU A 322 -33.33 5.84 -7.20
C LEU A 322 -34.38 4.75 -7.49
N ASN A 323 -33.94 3.58 -7.96
CA ASN A 323 -34.85 2.47 -8.29
C ASN A 323 -35.53 1.87 -7.05
N GLU A 324 -34.81 1.73 -5.93
CA GLU A 324 -35.35 1.10 -4.72
C GLU A 324 -36.07 2.06 -3.78
N PHE A 325 -35.59 3.30 -3.66
CA PHE A 325 -36.08 4.27 -2.67
C PHE A 325 -36.82 5.45 -3.31
N ASN A 326 -36.86 5.54 -4.64
CA ASN A 326 -37.53 6.60 -5.40
C ASN A 326 -37.10 8.03 -5.00
N VAL A 327 -35.83 8.17 -4.62
CA VAL A 327 -35.21 9.44 -4.21
C VAL A 327 -33.73 9.47 -4.60
N SER A 328 -33.20 10.64 -4.93
CA SER A 328 -31.78 10.80 -5.21
C SER A 328 -30.92 10.61 -3.94
N ALA A 329 -29.71 10.08 -4.11
CA ALA A 329 -28.75 9.83 -3.02
C ALA A 329 -28.51 11.03 -2.08
N GLY A 330 -28.55 12.26 -2.61
CA GLY A 330 -28.36 13.49 -1.84
C GLY A 330 -29.49 13.83 -0.84
N PHE A 331 -30.65 13.18 -0.94
CA PHE A 331 -31.79 13.41 -0.05
C PHE A 331 -32.12 12.21 0.83
N ILE A 332 -31.31 11.16 0.81
CA ILE A 332 -31.45 9.99 1.70
C ILE A 332 -31.12 10.40 3.14
N GLY A 333 -31.90 9.90 4.09
CA GLY A 333 -31.69 10.11 5.52
C GLY A 333 -32.25 9.00 6.41
N PRO A 334 -31.96 9.02 7.72
CA PRO A 334 -32.29 7.92 8.62
C PRO A 334 -33.74 7.90 9.12
N ILE A 335 -34.52 8.98 8.91
CA ILE A 335 -35.89 9.08 9.42
C ILE A 335 -36.87 8.49 8.41
N GLY A 336 -37.53 7.39 8.79
CA GLY A 336 -38.60 6.77 7.98
C GLY A 336 -38.10 5.98 6.77
N ILE A 337 -36.80 5.71 6.66
CA ILE A 337 -36.22 4.92 5.58
C ILE A 337 -36.45 3.42 5.78
N SER A 338 -36.72 2.69 4.69
CA SER A 338 -36.92 1.23 4.71
C SER A 338 -35.60 0.49 4.48
N VAL A 339 -34.79 0.33 5.53
CA VAL A 339 -33.52 -0.45 5.53
C VAL A 339 -33.53 -1.49 6.64
N ASP A 340 -32.65 -2.49 6.55
CA ASP A 340 -32.53 -3.52 7.58
C ASP A 340 -31.86 -2.98 8.85
N GLU A 341 -30.82 -2.15 8.69
CA GLU A 341 -30.02 -1.64 9.82
C GLU A 341 -29.53 -0.20 9.56
N ILE A 342 -29.43 0.59 10.63
CA ILE A 342 -28.79 1.91 10.63
C ILE A 342 -27.59 1.83 11.57
N ILE A 343 -26.40 2.14 11.06
CA ILE A 343 -25.16 2.22 11.84
C ILE A 343 -24.57 3.62 11.73
N GLY A 344 -23.79 4.03 12.72
CA GLY A 344 -23.20 5.37 12.77
C GLY A 344 -21.71 5.37 13.02
N ASP A 345 -21.00 6.36 12.51
CA ASP A 345 -19.66 6.70 12.97
C ASP A 345 -19.73 7.41 14.34
N TYR A 346 -18.73 7.24 15.19
CA TYR A 346 -18.67 7.95 16.47
C TYR A 346 -18.80 9.48 16.34
N SER A 347 -18.42 10.07 15.20
CA SER A 347 -18.50 11.51 14.94
C SER A 347 -19.91 12.11 15.01
N ILE A 348 -20.97 11.32 14.83
CA ILE A 348 -22.34 11.84 14.87
C ILE A 348 -22.95 11.82 16.29
N LYS A 349 -22.35 11.07 17.22
CA LYS A 349 -22.90 10.80 18.55
C LYS A 349 -23.05 12.08 19.40
N GLY A 350 -22.22 13.09 19.13
CA GLY A 350 -22.26 14.39 19.80
C GLY A 350 -23.15 15.44 19.13
N ILE A 351 -23.76 15.13 17.99
CA ILE A 351 -24.59 16.09 17.24
C ILE A 351 -25.97 16.21 17.89
N LYS A 352 -26.40 17.45 18.10
CA LYS A 352 -27.76 17.82 18.49
C LYS A 352 -28.31 18.76 17.43
N ASN A 353 -29.59 18.63 17.11
CA ASN A 353 -30.26 19.55 16.19
C ASN A 353 -29.62 19.66 14.79
N GLY A 354 -29.02 18.57 14.31
CA GLY A 354 -28.34 18.48 13.01
C GLY A 354 -29.30 18.40 11.81
N VAL A 355 -28.71 18.13 10.64
CA VAL A 355 -29.40 18.09 9.34
C VAL A 355 -29.22 16.72 8.69
N VAL A 356 -30.29 16.13 8.18
CA VAL A 356 -30.30 14.87 7.41
C VAL A 356 -31.14 15.02 6.15
N GLY A 357 -30.99 14.11 5.17
CA GLY A 357 -31.93 14.00 4.05
C GLY A 357 -33.33 13.60 4.53
N ALA A 358 -34.37 14.01 3.78
CA ALA A 358 -35.76 13.76 4.15
C ALA A 358 -36.36 12.46 3.58
N ASN A 359 -35.59 11.69 2.80
CA ASN A 359 -36.10 10.61 1.94
C ASN A 359 -37.17 11.08 0.95
N GLU A 360 -37.11 12.36 0.56
CA GLU A 360 -38.01 13.01 -0.39
C GLU A 360 -37.19 13.97 -1.25
N GLU A 361 -37.40 13.93 -2.57
CA GLU A 361 -36.62 14.72 -3.51
C GLU A 361 -36.72 16.21 -3.19
N ASN A 362 -35.59 16.91 -3.15
CA ASN A 362 -35.49 18.33 -2.82
C ASN A 362 -35.84 18.69 -1.36
N TYR A 363 -35.85 17.75 -0.42
CA TYR A 363 -36.08 18.07 0.99
C TYR A 363 -35.00 17.52 1.92
N HIS A 364 -34.71 18.31 2.95
CA HIS A 364 -33.91 17.92 4.10
C HIS A 364 -34.74 18.09 5.39
N ILE A 365 -34.33 17.42 6.46
CA ILE A 365 -34.88 17.62 7.80
C ILE A 365 -33.80 18.23 8.67
N VAL A 366 -34.08 19.40 9.24
CA VAL A 366 -33.21 20.09 10.20
C VAL A 366 -33.70 19.85 11.63
N GLY A 367 -32.87 20.14 12.64
CA GLY A 367 -33.25 19.98 14.05
C GLY A 367 -33.33 18.52 14.49
N VAL A 368 -32.48 17.66 13.91
CA VAL A 368 -32.47 16.21 14.15
C VAL A 368 -31.35 15.80 15.10
N THR A 369 -31.67 14.97 16.10
CA THR A 369 -30.73 14.46 17.08
C THR A 369 -30.65 12.92 17.02
N PRO A 370 -29.47 12.33 16.76
CA PRO A 370 -29.27 10.88 16.80
C PRO A 370 -29.70 10.27 18.14
N ASP A 371 -30.21 9.04 18.11
CA ASP A 371 -30.78 8.30 19.26
C ASP A 371 -32.02 8.93 19.92
N VAL A 372 -32.46 10.11 19.46
CA VAL A 372 -33.73 10.75 19.86
C VAL A 372 -34.74 10.67 18.72
N ASP A 373 -34.35 11.09 17.52
CA ASP A 373 -35.24 11.17 16.35
C ASP A 373 -35.19 9.93 15.45
N PHE A 374 -34.11 9.15 15.54
CA PHE A 374 -33.92 7.86 14.88
C PHE A 374 -32.99 7.00 15.71
N LYS A 375 -33.08 5.67 15.57
CA LYS A 375 -32.29 4.72 16.37
C LYS A 375 -31.07 4.25 15.60
N VAL A 376 -29.87 4.44 16.16
CA VAL A 376 -28.64 3.83 15.64
C VAL A 376 -28.46 2.47 16.32
N LYS A 377 -28.22 1.41 15.53
CA LYS A 377 -28.00 0.06 16.06
C LYS A 377 -26.69 -0.01 16.85
N GLU A 378 -25.62 0.49 16.25
CA GLU A 378 -24.28 0.48 16.83
C GLU A 378 -23.41 1.58 16.20
N TYR A 379 -22.44 2.06 16.98
CA TYR A 379 -21.48 3.07 16.56
C TYR A 379 -20.10 2.47 16.36
N PHE A 380 -19.41 2.87 15.29
CA PHE A 380 -18.10 2.36 14.91
C PHE A 380 -17.11 3.49 14.59
N ASP A 381 -15.82 3.18 14.53
CA ASP A 381 -14.83 4.03 13.86
C ASP A 381 -14.76 3.62 12.39
N ILE A 382 -15.43 4.39 11.55
CA ILE A 382 -15.55 4.14 10.10
C ILE A 382 -15.19 5.37 9.28
N ARG A 383 -14.62 6.40 9.91
CA ARG A 383 -14.14 7.59 9.21
C ARG A 383 -12.65 7.51 8.89
N LYS A 384 -12.26 8.22 7.83
CA LYS A 384 -10.85 8.57 7.60
C LYS A 384 -10.41 9.59 8.64
N VAL A 385 -9.15 9.47 9.08
CA VAL A 385 -8.50 10.48 9.91
C VAL A 385 -8.20 11.70 9.06
N LYS A 386 -8.33 12.88 9.65
CA LYS A 386 -8.03 14.18 9.06
C LYS A 386 -6.83 14.81 9.74
N GLU A 387 -6.23 15.78 9.07
CA GLU A 387 -5.24 16.65 9.68
C GLU A 387 -5.85 17.33 10.93
N GLU A 388 -5.04 17.52 11.97
CA GLU A 388 -5.45 18.08 13.27
C GLU A 388 -6.34 17.18 14.15
N ASP A 389 -6.75 16.00 13.68
CA ASP A 389 -7.33 15.00 14.56
C ASP A 389 -6.37 14.66 15.71
N LEU A 390 -6.93 14.32 16.86
CA LEU A 390 -6.12 14.06 18.05
C LEU A 390 -5.63 12.62 18.09
N CYS A 391 -4.37 12.43 18.49
CA CYS A 391 -3.73 11.13 18.60
C CYS A 391 -4.48 10.24 19.61
N PRO A 392 -4.79 8.98 19.28
CA PRO A 392 -5.51 8.07 20.17
C PRO A 392 -4.72 7.76 21.46
N LYS A 393 -3.39 7.89 21.43
CA LYS A 393 -2.53 7.60 22.58
C LYS A 393 -2.29 8.79 23.51
N CYS A 394 -2.03 9.97 22.95
CA CYS A 394 -1.57 11.12 23.74
C CYS A 394 -2.34 12.42 23.52
N LYS A 395 -3.36 12.39 22.65
CA LYS A 395 -4.24 13.52 22.32
C LYS A 395 -3.55 14.74 21.70
N GLU A 396 -2.31 14.59 21.23
CA GLU A 396 -1.63 15.60 20.40
C GLU A 396 -2.16 15.57 18.97
N LYS A 397 -2.07 16.68 18.24
CA LYS A 397 -2.51 16.73 16.83
C LYS A 397 -1.72 15.77 15.94
N LEU A 398 -2.44 15.04 15.10
CA LEU A 398 -1.89 14.12 14.11
C LEU A 398 -1.45 14.88 12.87
N LEU A 399 -0.34 14.44 12.28
CA LEU A 399 0.17 14.91 11.00
C LEU A 399 -0.12 13.88 9.93
N ILE A 400 -0.47 14.37 8.74
CA ILE A 400 -0.71 13.53 7.56
C ILE A 400 0.36 13.83 6.53
N LYS A 401 1.06 12.80 6.06
CA LYS A 401 2.10 12.92 5.02
C LYS A 401 1.96 11.83 3.98
N LYS A 402 2.43 12.13 2.77
CA LYS A 402 2.57 11.12 1.72
C LYS A 402 3.86 10.32 1.89
N ALA A 403 3.81 9.05 1.49
CA ALA A 403 4.96 8.17 1.56
C ALA A 403 4.97 7.11 0.46
N ILE A 404 6.17 6.59 0.21
CA ILE A 404 6.43 5.47 -0.69
C ILE A 404 6.63 4.22 0.17
N GLU A 405 5.76 3.24 0.01
CA GLU A 405 5.87 1.92 0.65
C GLU A 405 7.01 1.11 0.03
N ILE A 406 8.17 1.01 0.67
CA ILE A 406 9.34 0.29 0.14
C ILE A 406 9.35 -1.21 0.52
N GLY A 407 8.51 -1.62 1.46
CA GLY A 407 8.28 -3.03 1.79
C GLY A 407 7.13 -3.23 2.77
N HIS A 408 6.63 -4.47 2.82
CA HIS A 408 5.47 -4.86 3.62
C HIS A 408 5.66 -6.27 4.17
N ILE A 409 5.35 -6.45 5.44
CA ILE A 409 5.39 -7.75 6.12
C ILE A 409 4.00 -8.12 6.66
N PHE A 410 3.61 -9.40 6.52
CA PHE A 410 2.28 -9.91 6.87
C PHE A 410 2.35 -11.19 7.69
N LYS A 411 1.51 -11.29 8.73
CA LYS A 411 1.16 -12.55 9.40
C LYS A 411 -0.06 -13.16 8.72
N LEU A 412 0.14 -14.00 7.69
CA LEU A 412 -0.93 -14.62 6.90
C LEU A 412 -1.73 -15.65 7.70
N GLY A 413 -1.10 -16.29 8.69
CA GLY A 413 -1.73 -17.34 9.47
C GLY A 413 -2.00 -18.58 8.62
N THR A 414 -3.19 -19.16 8.75
CA THR A 414 -3.55 -20.43 8.10
C THR A 414 -4.38 -20.26 6.82
N ARG A 415 -4.51 -19.04 6.29
CA ARG A 415 -5.39 -18.75 5.15
C ARG A 415 -5.10 -19.63 3.92
N TYR A 416 -3.84 -19.64 3.47
CA TYR A 416 -3.45 -20.40 2.28
C TYR A 416 -3.36 -21.89 2.58
N SER A 417 -2.89 -22.25 3.78
CA SER A 417 -2.79 -23.64 4.19
C SER A 417 -4.15 -24.34 4.29
N GLU A 418 -5.17 -23.66 4.82
CA GLU A 418 -6.51 -24.24 4.94
C GLU A 418 -7.19 -24.37 3.58
N THR A 419 -7.12 -23.32 2.75
CA THR A 419 -7.75 -23.30 1.42
C THR A 419 -7.10 -24.28 0.44
N MET A 420 -5.77 -24.43 0.48
CA MET A 420 -5.02 -25.27 -0.46
C MET A 420 -4.69 -26.67 0.08
N GLY A 421 -4.99 -26.93 1.35
CA GLY A 421 -4.76 -28.23 1.99
C GLY A 421 -3.30 -28.49 2.35
N VAL A 422 -2.60 -27.48 2.86
CA VAL A 422 -1.19 -27.55 3.28
C VAL A 422 -1.12 -27.91 4.77
N TYR A 423 -0.90 -29.19 5.06
CA TYR A 423 -0.86 -29.71 6.44
C TYR A 423 0.46 -30.43 6.73
N TYR A 424 0.89 -30.38 7.98
CA TYR A 424 1.99 -31.18 8.52
C TYR A 424 1.49 -32.05 9.69
N THR A 425 2.21 -33.13 9.99
CA THR A 425 1.95 -33.97 11.17
C THR A 425 2.71 -33.42 12.38
N ASP A 426 1.99 -33.10 13.45
CA ASP A 426 2.54 -32.55 14.68
C ASP A 426 3.18 -33.62 15.60
N ARG A 427 3.66 -33.20 16.77
CA ARG A 427 4.29 -34.08 17.77
C ARG A 427 3.36 -35.18 18.30
N LYS A 428 2.05 -34.97 18.22
CA LYS A 428 1.01 -35.90 18.69
C LYS A 428 0.48 -36.79 17.57
N GLY A 429 0.96 -36.62 16.33
CA GLY A 429 0.46 -37.33 15.17
C GLY A 429 -0.79 -36.72 14.53
N GLU A 430 -1.16 -35.50 14.92
CA GLU A 430 -2.32 -34.80 14.36
C GLU A 430 -1.91 -33.97 13.14
N LEU A 431 -2.79 -33.91 12.13
CA LEU A 431 -2.61 -32.99 11.01
C LEU A 431 -2.97 -31.57 11.45
N LYS A 432 -2.02 -30.64 11.26
CA LYS A 432 -2.18 -29.21 11.53
C LYS A 432 -1.84 -28.39 10.29
N PRO A 433 -2.59 -27.31 10.00
CA PRO A 433 -2.27 -26.43 8.89
C PRO A 433 -0.93 -25.73 9.17
N VAL A 434 -0.12 -25.56 8.13
CA VAL A 434 1.12 -24.77 8.23
C VAL A 434 0.76 -23.30 8.44
N ILE A 435 1.38 -22.65 9.43
CA ILE A 435 1.16 -21.23 9.71
C ILE A 435 2.16 -20.42 8.87
N MET A 436 1.68 -19.41 8.16
CA MET A 436 2.49 -18.70 7.16
C MET A 436 2.67 -17.21 7.44
N GLY A 437 3.83 -16.69 7.06
CA GLY A 437 4.10 -15.27 6.88
C GLY A 437 4.44 -14.93 5.42
N SER A 438 4.26 -13.68 4.99
CA SER A 438 4.67 -13.18 3.66
C SER A 438 5.30 -11.80 3.78
N TYR A 439 6.39 -11.58 3.05
CA TYR A 439 7.29 -10.46 3.27
C TYR A 439 7.82 -9.93 1.92
N GLY A 440 7.41 -8.73 1.49
CA GLY A 440 7.72 -8.12 0.19
C GLY A 440 8.64 -6.90 0.26
N ILE A 441 9.57 -6.76 -0.69
CA ILE A 441 10.41 -5.54 -0.90
C ILE A 441 10.45 -5.23 -2.41
N GLY A 442 10.14 -4.00 -2.79
CA GLY A 442 10.26 -3.54 -4.18
C GLY A 442 11.65 -2.96 -4.48
N LEU A 443 12.47 -3.65 -5.28
CA LEU A 443 13.87 -3.25 -5.50
C LEU A 443 13.98 -1.96 -6.31
N GLY A 444 13.22 -1.84 -7.41
CA GLY A 444 13.17 -0.60 -8.19
C GLY A 444 12.62 0.58 -7.38
N ARG A 445 11.73 0.29 -6.43
CA ARG A 445 11.14 1.28 -5.55
C ARG A 445 12.16 1.82 -4.52
N ILE A 446 13.09 1.00 -4.03
CA ILE A 446 14.24 1.46 -3.24
C ILE A 446 15.08 2.47 -4.02
N MET A 447 15.34 2.20 -5.31
CA MET A 447 16.09 3.13 -6.17
C MET A 447 15.38 4.47 -6.32
N ALA A 448 14.08 4.45 -6.61
CA ALA A 448 13.29 5.68 -6.71
C ALA A 448 13.22 6.42 -5.39
N ALA A 449 12.94 5.72 -4.28
CA ALA A 449 12.85 6.31 -2.95
C ALA A 449 14.17 6.97 -2.51
N SER A 450 15.33 6.38 -2.86
CA SER A 450 16.63 7.01 -2.63
C SER A 450 16.75 8.37 -3.33
N GLN A 451 16.27 8.48 -4.56
CA GLN A 451 16.33 9.74 -5.31
C GLN A 451 15.26 10.75 -4.87
N GLU A 452 14.12 10.29 -4.37
CA GLU A 452 13.17 11.18 -3.70
C GLU A 452 13.77 11.81 -2.43
N LEU A 453 14.51 11.03 -1.64
CA LEU A 453 15.15 11.50 -0.41
C LEU A 453 16.33 12.45 -0.65
N TYR A 454 17.23 12.08 -1.56
CA TYR A 454 18.57 12.70 -1.60
C TYR A 454 18.82 13.57 -2.80
N ALA A 455 18.10 13.39 -3.92
CA ALA A 455 18.38 14.21 -5.10
C ALA A 455 18.04 15.69 -4.86
N ASP A 456 18.89 16.54 -5.41
CA ASP A 456 18.82 17.99 -5.35
C ASP A 456 18.61 18.60 -6.75
N GLU A 457 18.84 19.90 -6.86
CA GLU A 457 18.67 20.66 -8.11
C GLU A 457 19.70 20.28 -9.19
N ASP A 458 20.89 19.81 -8.77
CA ASP A 458 22.01 19.49 -9.65
C ASP A 458 22.00 18.02 -10.11
N GLY A 459 21.37 17.13 -9.34
CA GLY A 459 21.03 15.79 -9.82
C GLY A 459 20.89 14.73 -8.74
N MET A 460 21.27 13.50 -9.12
CA MET A 460 21.12 12.33 -8.26
C MET A 460 22.22 12.27 -7.21
N ILE A 461 21.82 12.08 -5.95
CA ILE A 461 22.72 11.78 -4.84
C ILE A 461 22.45 10.35 -4.39
N TRP A 462 23.47 9.49 -4.51
CA TRP A 462 23.37 8.09 -4.13
C TRP A 462 24.04 7.84 -2.78
N PRO A 463 23.39 7.08 -1.86
CA PRO A 463 24.09 6.50 -0.73
C PRO A 463 25.27 5.64 -1.23
N PRO A 464 26.46 5.73 -0.61
CA PRO A 464 27.66 5.04 -1.10
C PRO A 464 27.47 3.54 -1.32
N SER A 465 26.67 2.88 -0.48
CA SER A 465 26.39 1.44 -0.56
C SER A 465 25.68 1.02 -1.85
N ILE A 466 24.88 1.90 -2.45
CA ILE A 466 24.08 1.60 -3.65
C ILE A 466 24.49 2.42 -4.87
N ALA A 467 25.44 3.36 -4.73
CA ALA A 467 25.97 4.14 -5.85
C ALA A 467 26.53 3.23 -6.97
N PRO A 468 26.32 3.54 -8.26
CA PRO A 468 26.77 2.69 -9.36
C PRO A 468 28.31 2.63 -9.46
N PHE A 469 28.99 3.70 -9.06
CA PHE A 469 30.43 3.82 -8.88
C PHE A 469 30.68 4.71 -7.66
N ILE A 470 31.77 4.46 -6.93
CA ILE A 470 32.18 5.26 -5.76
C ILE A 470 33.03 6.45 -6.20
N PHE A 471 33.85 6.28 -7.24
CA PHE A 471 34.72 7.31 -7.78
C PHE A 471 34.36 7.64 -9.23
N HIS A 472 34.33 8.93 -9.56
CA HIS A 472 34.20 9.43 -10.92
C HIS A 472 35.38 10.34 -11.24
N ILE A 473 36.28 9.88 -12.12
CA ILE A 473 37.45 10.64 -12.59
C ILE A 473 37.04 11.42 -13.84
N LEU A 474 37.07 12.75 -13.73
CA LEU A 474 36.74 13.67 -14.82
C LEU A 474 38.00 14.45 -15.27
N PRO A 475 38.74 13.95 -16.27
CA PRO A 475 39.86 14.69 -16.85
C PRO A 475 39.34 15.88 -17.67
N VAL A 476 39.73 17.11 -17.30
CA VAL A 476 39.32 18.33 -18.03
C VAL A 476 39.78 18.32 -19.49
N GLU A 477 41.00 17.82 -19.74
CA GLU A 477 41.48 17.50 -21.09
C GLU A 477 42.19 16.14 -21.06
N PHE A 478 41.69 15.15 -21.78
CA PHE A 478 42.27 13.79 -21.80
C PHE A 478 43.51 13.68 -22.72
N LYS A 479 44.55 14.47 -22.43
CA LYS A 479 45.83 14.49 -23.16
C LYS A 479 47.03 14.72 -22.23
N GLY A 480 48.22 14.43 -22.77
CA GLY A 480 49.51 14.69 -22.11
C GLY A 480 49.56 14.19 -20.67
N LYS A 481 50.08 15.03 -19.77
CA LYS A 481 50.22 14.72 -18.34
C LYS A 481 48.89 14.45 -17.65
N ILE A 482 47.80 15.13 -18.03
CA ILE A 482 46.47 14.93 -17.40
C ILE A 482 45.95 13.53 -17.70
N LYS A 483 46.10 13.05 -18.95
CA LYS A 483 45.76 11.68 -19.32
C LYS A 483 46.58 10.67 -18.52
N GLU A 484 47.90 10.82 -18.51
CA GLU A 484 48.81 9.90 -17.80
C GLU A 484 48.45 9.79 -16.32
N GLU A 485 48.18 10.94 -15.67
CA GLU A 485 47.81 10.98 -14.26
C GLU A 485 46.41 10.41 -14.00
N SER A 486 45.44 10.69 -14.87
CA SER A 486 44.09 10.11 -14.77
C SER A 486 44.12 8.59 -14.93
N GLU A 487 44.91 8.07 -15.88
CA GLU A 487 45.10 6.64 -16.07
C GLU A 487 45.84 5.99 -14.90
N ARG A 488 46.82 6.69 -14.29
CA ARG A 488 47.49 6.26 -13.05
C ARG A 488 46.50 6.13 -11.90
N ILE A 489 45.72 7.18 -11.62
CA ILE A 489 44.70 7.18 -10.55
C ILE A 489 43.65 6.09 -10.80
N TYR A 490 43.15 5.98 -12.04
CA TYR A 490 42.19 4.94 -12.43
C TYR A 490 42.74 3.54 -12.15
N LYS A 491 44.01 3.28 -12.50
CA LYS A 491 44.67 2.00 -12.27
C LYS A 491 44.82 1.71 -10.77
N GLU A 492 45.29 2.67 -9.98
CA GLU A 492 45.47 2.51 -8.53
C GLU A 492 44.16 2.22 -7.80
N LEU A 493 43.07 2.90 -8.17
CA LEU A 493 41.73 2.61 -7.62
C LEU A 493 41.24 1.23 -8.07
N SER A 494 41.41 0.89 -9.35
CA SER A 494 40.98 -0.41 -9.89
C SER A 494 41.73 -1.58 -9.23
N GLU A 495 43.03 -1.45 -8.95
CA GLU A 495 43.85 -2.46 -8.28
C GLU A 495 43.43 -2.70 -6.82
N ARG A 496 42.75 -1.73 -6.20
CA ARG A 496 42.14 -1.87 -4.87
C ARG A 496 40.72 -2.46 -4.92
N ASN A 497 40.26 -2.89 -6.09
CA ASN A 497 38.87 -3.32 -6.36
C ASN A 497 37.82 -2.22 -6.10
N GLU A 498 38.22 -0.94 -6.16
CA GLU A 498 37.29 0.17 -6.03
C GLU A 498 36.47 0.32 -7.31
N GLU A 499 35.20 0.70 -7.15
CA GLU A 499 34.32 0.94 -8.28
C GLU A 499 34.53 2.35 -8.83
N VAL A 500 35.37 2.46 -9.86
CA VAL A 500 35.71 3.72 -10.51
C VAL A 500 35.14 3.85 -11.93
N LEU A 501 34.61 5.01 -12.27
CA LEU A 501 34.28 5.46 -13.62
C LEU A 501 35.27 6.54 -14.05
N MET A 502 35.85 6.44 -15.25
CA MET A 502 36.70 7.48 -15.83
C MET A 502 36.07 8.01 -17.11
N ASP A 503 35.87 9.32 -17.18
CA ASP A 503 35.28 10.03 -18.32
C ASP A 503 36.34 10.36 -19.39
N ASP A 504 36.73 9.34 -20.17
CA ASP A 504 37.93 9.30 -21.04
C ASP A 504 37.72 9.41 -22.55
#